data_AF-A0A5K1BWJ0-F1
#
_entry.id   AF-A0A5K1BWJ0-F1
#
_cell.length_a   1.000
_cell.length_b   1.000
_cell.length_c   1.000
_cell.angle_alpha   90.00
_cell.angle_beta   90.00
_cell.angle_gamma   90.00
#
_symmetry.space_group_name_H-M   'P 1'
#
loop_
_entity.id
_entity.type
_entity.pdbx_description
1 polymer ?
#
loop_
_entity_poly.entity_id
_entity_poly.type
_entity_poly.pdbx_seq_one_letter_code
_entity_poly.pdbx_strand_id
1 'polypeptide(L)' 'CTPLHWAAIRGNLEACTILVQVGKKEDLMATDNTGLTPAQLASDKGHMQ' A
#
# COMPACT_ATOMS: atom_id res chain seq x y z
N CYS A 1 5.55 5.45 6.49
CA CYS A 1 4.08 5.52 6.44
C CYS A 1 3.58 6.46 5.35
N THR A 2 3.31 5.92 4.16
CA THR A 2 2.70 6.65 3.03
C THR A 2 1.18 6.44 3.00
N PRO A 3 0.39 7.30 2.33
CA PRO A 3 -1.05 7.08 2.18
C PRO A 3 -1.40 5.72 1.56
N LEU A 4 -0.52 5.16 0.74
CA LEU A 4 -0.70 3.82 0.16
C LEU A 4 -0.60 2.71 1.21
N HIS A 5 0.25 2.86 2.24
CA HIS A 5 0.27 1.93 3.37
C HIS A 5 -1.06 1.94 4.12
N TRP A 6 -1.64 3.12 4.35
CA TRP A 6 -2.95 3.22 5.01
C TRP A 6 -4.08 2.57 4.21
N ALA A 7 -4.06 2.73 2.88
CA ALA A 7 -5.02 2.07 1.99
C ALA A 7 -4.85 0.54 2.03
N ALA A 8 -3.61 0.05 2.04
CA ALA A 8 -3.27 -1.36 2.18
C ALA A 8 -3.71 -1.95 3.53
N ILE A 9 -3.50 -1.24 4.63
CA ILE A 9 -3.97 -1.64 5.98
C ILE A 9 -5.50 -1.73 6.03
N ARG A 10 -6.19 -0.82 5.35
CA ARG A 10 -7.66 -0.84 5.28
C ARG A 10 -8.21 -1.88 4.32
N GLY A 11 -7.37 -2.53 3.50
CA GLY A 11 -7.84 -3.42 2.43
C GLY A 11 -8.59 -2.69 1.33
N ASN A 12 -8.41 -1.38 1.20
CA ASN A 12 -9.20 -0.59 0.28
C ASN A 12 -8.52 -0.55 -1.10
N LEU A 13 -8.79 -1.59 -1.90
CA LEU A 13 -8.24 -1.80 -3.24
C LEU A 13 -8.45 -0.60 -4.18
N GLU A 14 -9.60 0.05 -4.10
CA GLU A 14 -9.91 1.20 -4.94
C GLU A 14 -9.03 2.41 -4.58
N ALA A 15 -8.86 2.68 -3.28
CA ALA A 15 -7.93 3.68 -2.80
C ALA A 15 -6.47 3.35 -3.17
N CYS A 16 -6.06 2.08 -3.07
CA CYS A 16 -4.75 1.64 -3.53
C CYS A 16 -4.55 1.91 -5.03
N THR A 17 -5.55 1.60 -5.85
CA THR A 17 -5.47 1.77 -7.32
C THR A 17 -5.37 3.25 -7.70
N ILE A 18 -6.16 4.12 -7.07
CA ILE A 18 -6.10 5.57 -7.30
C ILE A 18 -4.74 6.12 -6.83
N LEU A 19 -4.29 5.73 -5.64
CA LEU A 19 -2.98 6.18 -5.13
C LEU A 19 -1.81 5.66 -5.96
N VAL A 20 -1.94 4.49 -6.60
CA VAL A 20 -0.94 3.98 -7.55
C VAL A 20 -0.97 4.76 -8.87
N GLN A 21 -2.15 5.15 -9.34
CA GLN A 21 -2.29 5.93 -10.58
C GLN A 21 -1.85 7.38 -10.43
N VAL A 22 -2.10 7.98 -9.27
CA VAL A 22 -1.81 9.41 -9.00
C VAL A 22 -0.47 9.59 -8.29
N GLY A 23 0.01 8.56 -7.57
CA GLY A 23 1.25 8.57 -6.82
C GLY A 23 2.49 8.27 -7.67
N LYS A 24 3.66 8.58 -7.10
CA LYS A 24 4.94 8.30 -7.76
C LYS A 24 5.35 6.86 -7.53
N LYS A 25 6.12 6.27 -8.46
CA LYS A 25 6.69 4.91 -8.30
C LYS A 25 7.48 4.74 -7.01
N GLU A 26 8.10 5.82 -6.52
CA GLU A 26 8.84 5.88 -5.27
C GLU A 26 7.93 5.57 -4.06
N ASP A 27 6.67 6.02 -4.07
CA ASP A 27 5.69 5.75 -3.01
C ASP A 27 5.19 4.30 -2.99
N LEU A 28 5.25 3.62 -4.14
CA LEU A 28 4.90 2.20 -4.27
C LEU A 28 5.97 1.29 -3.65
N MET A 29 7.22 1.75 -3.70
CA MET A 29 8.38 1.02 -3.18
C MET A 29 8.80 1.50 -1.79
N ALA A 30 8.21 2.60 -1.30
CA ALA A 30 8.44 3.08 0.04
C ALA A 30 8.09 1.98 1.04
N THR A 31 8.98 1.73 2.00
CA THR A 31 8.74 0.77 3.07
C THR A 31 8.22 1.49 4.31
N ASP A 32 7.32 0.85 5.05
CA ASP A 32 6.89 1.36 6.36
C ASP A 32 7.94 1.08 7.45
N ASN A 33 7.64 1.42 8.70
CA ASN A 33 8.53 1.17 9.84
C ASN A 33 8.79 -0.33 10.07
N THR A 34 7.99 -1.20 9.47
CA THR A 34 8.18 -2.65 9.45
C THR A 34 9.09 -3.14 8.33
N GLY A 35 9.55 -2.24 7.45
CA GLY A 35 10.31 -2.59 6.25
C GLY A 35 9.47 -3.18 5.12
N LEU A 36 8.14 -3.19 5.26
CA LEU A 36 7.22 -3.74 4.26
C LEU A 36 6.74 -2.65 3.31
N THR A 37 6.65 -2.97 2.03
CA THR A 37 5.98 -2.14 1.03
C THR A 37 4.46 -2.17 1.24
N PRO A 38 3.69 -1.20 0.71
CA PRO A 38 2.24 -1.19 0.80
C PRO A 38 1.61 -2.47 0.24
N ALA A 39 2.16 -2.99 -0.86
CA ALA A 39 1.72 -4.24 -1.46
C ALA A 39 1.96 -5.44 -0.53
N GLN A 40 3.14 -5.52 0.09
CA GLN A 40 3.43 -6.57 1.07
C GLN A 40 2.58 -6.43 2.33
N LEU A 41 2.29 -5.20 2.76
CA LEU A 41 1.44 -4.93 3.92
C LEU A 41 -0.01 -5.37 3.67
N ALA A 42 -0.53 -5.17 2.46
CA ALA A 42 -1.83 -5.69 2.04
C ALA A 42 -1.85 -7.23 2.05
N SER A 43 -0.78 -7.86 1.54
CA SER A 43 -0.62 -9.33 1.58
C SER A 43 -0.49 -9.88 2.99
N ASP A 44 0.30 -9.25 3.85
CA ASP A 44 0.49 -9.62 5.27
C ASP A 44 -0.83 -9.56 6.05
N LYS A 45 -1.64 -8.53 5.75
CA LYS A 45 -2.97 -8.37 6.33
C LYS A 45 -4.03 -9.28 5.74
N GLY A 46 -3.69 -10.13 4.76
CA GLY A 46 -4.62 -11.06 4.15
C GLY A 46 -5.61 -10.41 3.18
N HIS A 47 -5.31 -9.20 2.69
CA HIS A 47 -6.08 -8.54 1.62
C HIS A 47 -5.63 -8.97 0.21
N MET A 48 -4.97 -10.13 0.12
CA MET A 48 -4.89 -10.87 -1.13
C MET A 48 -6.23 -11.58 -1.32
N GLN A 49 -7.09 -10.93 -2.11
CA GLN A 49 -8.26 -11.50 -2.81
C GLN A 49 -9.56 -11.51 -2.01
#